data_AF-A0A2N1VFX8-F1
#
_entry.id   AF-A0A2N1VFX8-F1
#
_cell.length_a   1.000
_cell.length_b   1.000
_cell.length_c   1.000
_cell.angle_alpha   90.00
_cell.angle_beta   90.00
_cell.angle_gamma   90.00
#
_symmetry.space_group_name_H-M   'P 1'
#
loop_
_entity.id
_entity.type
_entity.pdbx_description
1 polymer ?
#
loop_
_entity_poly.entity_id
_entity_poly.type
_entity_poly.pdbx_seq_one_letter_code
_entity_poly.pdbx_strand_id
1 'polypeptide(L)'
;MTEKEFAQIWIDKIRQELKNFPDDFVKVKASECETITLPEKLLFMPPPFFDTYQITDEAGETYISTDDHFKAKYILYGNRTKPGKLNIPLRDLHIYETVRDYEKHLDSFLKAMEKEFKQTFPNSKGFKRISIQVFNSLNLTRQ
;
A
#
# COMPACT_ATOMS: atom_id res chain seq x y z
N MET A 1 22.49 -13.25 14.06
CA MET A 1 21.18 -12.62 13.77
C MET A 1 20.15 -13.71 13.54
N THR A 2 19.03 -13.65 14.25
CA THR A 2 17.86 -14.51 14.03
C THR A 2 16.92 -13.90 12.99
N GLU A 3 16.03 -14.70 12.39
CA GLU A 3 15.01 -14.16 11.46
C GLU A 3 14.09 -13.11 12.12
N LYS A 4 13.85 -13.24 13.44
CA LYS A 4 13.06 -12.28 14.22
C LYS A 4 13.79 -10.94 14.37
N GLU A 5 15.08 -10.98 14.67
CA GLU A 5 15.93 -9.78 14.73
C GLU A 5 16.01 -9.10 13.36
N PHE A 6 16.17 -9.88 12.29
CA PHE A 6 16.16 -9.38 10.92
C PHE A 6 14.85 -8.66 10.57
N ALA A 7 13.71 -9.26 10.91
CA ALA A 7 12.40 -8.64 10.69
C ALA A 7 12.28 -7.31 11.45
N GLN A 8 12.74 -7.23 12.70
CA GLN A 8 12.69 -6.00 13.49
C GLN A 8 13.54 -4.89 12.87
N ILE A 9 14.78 -5.20 12.45
CA ILE A 9 15.66 -4.24 11.77
C ILE A 9 14.98 -3.67 10.52
N TRP A 10 14.35 -4.53 9.72
CA TRP A 10 13.66 -4.10 8.49
C TRP A 10 12.38 -3.32 8.77
N ILE A 11 11.62 -3.64 9.82
CA ILE A 11 10.47 -2.85 10.27
C ILE A 11 10.93 -1.42 10.59
N ASP A 12 12.00 -1.28 11.39
CA ASP A 12 12.47 0.03 11.83
C ASP A 12 13.08 0.84 10.67
N LYS A 13 13.82 0.18 9.77
CA LYS A 13 14.38 0.80 8.57
C LYS A 13 13.29 1.31 7.63
N ILE A 14 12.31 0.46 7.29
CA ILE A 14 11.21 0.87 6.41
C ILE A 14 10.42 1.99 7.07
N ARG A 15 10.14 1.93 8.38
CA ARG A 15 9.41 3.01 9.07
C ARG A 15 10.07 4.39 8.91
N GLN A 16 11.40 4.45 8.83
CA GLN A 16 12.15 5.70 8.64
C GLN A 16 12.17 6.19 7.19
N GLU A 17 12.19 5.26 6.22
CA GLU A 17 12.33 5.56 4.80
C GLU A 17 10.99 5.61 4.04
N LEU A 18 9.91 5.11 4.66
CA LEU A 18 8.60 4.96 4.06
C LEU A 18 7.91 6.30 3.86
N LYS A 19 7.67 6.61 2.59
CA LYS A 19 6.95 7.80 2.16
C LYS A 19 5.45 7.69 2.45
N ASN A 20 4.82 8.84 2.70
CA ASN A 20 3.39 8.98 2.92
C ASN A 20 2.64 8.97 1.59
N PHE A 21 1.76 7.98 1.44
CA PHE A 21 0.81 7.94 0.34
C PHE A 21 -0.49 8.65 0.75
N PRO A 22 -1.11 9.45 -0.14
CA PRO A 22 -0.66 9.77 -1.49
C PRO A 22 0.30 10.98 -1.58
N ASP A 23 0.45 11.73 -0.50
CA ASP A 23 1.05 13.08 -0.49
C ASP A 23 2.47 13.16 -1.10
N ASP A 24 3.33 12.18 -0.85
CA ASP A 24 4.71 12.16 -1.38
C ASP A 24 4.80 11.67 -2.85
N PHE A 25 3.68 11.28 -3.45
CA PHE A 25 3.62 10.67 -4.79
C PHE A 25 2.70 11.39 -5.77
N VAL A 26 1.76 12.22 -5.28
CA VAL A 26 0.92 13.06 -6.14
C VAL A 26 1.75 14.22 -6.67
N LYS A 27 1.77 14.37 -8.00
CA LYS A 27 2.56 15.41 -8.69
C LYS A 27 1.72 16.59 -9.16
N VAL A 28 0.40 16.49 -9.04
CA VAL A 28 -0.55 17.53 -9.44
C VAL A 28 -0.91 18.45 -8.29
N LYS A 29 -1.42 19.64 -8.62
CA LYS A 29 -1.87 20.61 -7.62
C LYS A 29 -3.20 20.16 -7.00
N ALA A 30 -3.48 20.62 -5.79
CA ALA A 30 -4.75 20.33 -5.10
C ALA A 30 -5.99 20.80 -5.89
N SER A 31 -5.87 21.82 -6.74
CA SER A 31 -6.95 22.27 -7.63
C SER A 31 -7.33 21.27 -8.73
N GLU A 32 -6.49 20.26 -8.97
CA GLU A 32 -6.70 19.19 -9.94
C GLU A 32 -7.05 17.85 -9.24
N CYS A 33 -7.46 17.93 -7.98
CA CYS A 33 -7.92 16.80 -7.19
C CYS A 33 -9.38 17.03 -6.76
N GLU A 34 -10.13 15.94 -6.63
CA GLU A 34 -11.37 15.91 -5.86
C GLU A 34 -11.08 15.38 -4.44
N THR A 35 -11.87 15.81 -3.46
CA THR A 35 -11.80 15.28 -2.09
C THR A 35 -12.95 14.30 -1.88
N ILE A 36 -12.62 13.07 -1.54
CA ILE A 36 -13.60 12.06 -1.12
C ILE A 36 -13.58 11.92 0.41
N THR A 37 -14.73 11.57 0.98
CA THR A 37 -14.83 11.23 2.41
C THR A 37 -14.63 9.73 2.59
N LEU A 38 -13.86 9.36 3.62
CA LEU A 38 -13.57 7.98 3.99
C LEU A 38 -14.09 7.71 5.41
N PRO A 39 -14.40 6.45 5.76
CA PRO A 39 -15.07 6.12 7.02
C PRO A 39 -14.16 6.06 8.25
N GLU A 40 -12.89 6.46 8.16
CA GLU A 40 -11.91 6.37 9.27
C GLU A 40 -11.73 4.94 9.83
N LYS A 41 -12.00 3.93 9.00
CA LYS A 41 -11.92 2.51 9.34
C LYS A 41 -10.90 1.79 8.48
N LEU A 42 -10.57 0.55 8.87
CA LEU A 42 -9.85 -0.34 7.98
C LEU A 42 -10.73 -0.68 6.78
N LEU A 43 -10.15 -0.62 5.59
CA LEU A 43 -10.84 -0.93 4.33
C LEU A 43 -10.12 -2.09 3.62
N PHE A 44 -10.90 -2.81 2.83
CA PHE A 44 -10.48 -3.97 2.07
C PHE A 44 -10.94 -3.82 0.62
N MET A 45 -10.19 -4.44 -0.27
CA MET A 45 -10.55 -4.58 -1.67
C MET A 45 -10.70 -6.09 -1.95
N PRO A 46 -11.91 -6.66 -1.80
CA PRO A 46 -12.17 -8.04 -2.19
C PRO A 46 -11.93 -8.25 -3.70
N PRO A 47 -11.85 -9.51 -4.17
CA PRO A 47 -11.81 -9.80 -5.60
C PRO A 47 -12.97 -9.10 -6.33
N PRO A 48 -12.74 -8.60 -7.56
CA PRO A 48 -13.75 -7.85 -8.30
C PRO A 48 -14.99 -8.70 -8.59
N PHE A 49 -16.15 -8.06 -8.59
CA PHE A 49 -17.44 -8.66 -8.91
C PHE A 49 -18.03 -7.95 -10.14
N PHE A 50 -18.24 -8.68 -11.24
CA PHE A 50 -18.63 -8.12 -12.54
C PHE A 50 -17.74 -6.95 -12.99
N ASP A 51 -16.41 -7.18 -13.04
CA ASP A 51 -15.40 -6.20 -13.45
C ASP A 51 -15.42 -4.88 -12.64
N THR A 52 -16.07 -4.91 -11.48
CA THR A 52 -16.17 -3.77 -10.57
C THR A 52 -15.38 -4.07 -9.31
N TYR A 53 -14.49 -3.16 -8.96
CA TYR A 53 -13.74 -3.16 -7.70
C TYR A 53 -14.56 -2.45 -6.64
N GLN A 54 -14.66 -3.09 -5.48
CA GLN A 54 -15.36 -2.56 -4.32
C GLN A 54 -14.35 -2.31 -3.21
N ILE A 55 -14.53 -1.19 -2.50
CA ILE A 55 -13.81 -0.90 -1.26
C ILE A 55 -14.80 -1.05 -0.12
N THR A 56 -14.57 -2.06 0.72
CA THR A 56 -15.49 -2.45 1.79
C THR A 56 -14.83 -2.36 3.16
N ASP A 57 -15.62 -2.29 4.22
CA ASP A 57 -15.12 -2.50 5.58
C ASP A 57 -15.17 -3.99 6.00
N GLU A 58 -14.88 -4.27 7.28
CA GLU A 58 -14.92 -5.61 7.87
C GLU A 58 -16.34 -6.21 7.91
N ALA A 59 -17.38 -5.38 7.90
CA ALA A 59 -18.78 -5.81 7.88
C ALA A 59 -19.27 -6.12 6.45
N GLY A 60 -18.45 -5.85 5.43
CA GLY A 60 -18.82 -5.99 4.03
C GLY A 60 -19.62 -4.82 3.47
N GLU A 61 -19.71 -3.70 4.21
CA GLU A 61 -20.36 -2.48 3.72
C GLU A 61 -19.47 -1.86 2.63
N THR A 62 -20.04 -1.59 1.46
CA THR A 62 -19.32 -0.98 0.33
C THR A 62 -19.37 0.54 0.44
N TYR A 63 -18.20 1.17 0.51
CA TYR A 63 -18.06 2.62 0.55
C TYR A 63 -17.79 3.21 -0.83
N ILE A 64 -17.06 2.48 -1.67
CA ILE A 64 -16.69 2.92 -3.02
C ILE A 64 -16.79 1.75 -3.97
N SER A 65 -17.28 2.03 -5.17
CA SER A 65 -17.39 1.10 -6.29
C SER A 65 -16.83 1.76 -7.54
N THR A 66 -15.92 1.09 -8.24
CA THR A 66 -15.24 1.63 -9.42
C THR A 66 -14.85 0.51 -10.37
N ASP A 67 -14.88 0.75 -11.67
CA ASP A 67 -14.35 -0.15 -12.71
C ASP A 67 -12.85 0.05 -12.93
N ASP A 68 -12.29 1.17 -12.47
CA ASP A 68 -10.84 1.42 -12.47
C ASP A 68 -10.11 0.79 -11.26
N HIS A 69 -9.30 -0.23 -11.53
CA HIS A 69 -8.41 -0.88 -10.56
C HIS A 69 -7.41 0.07 -9.89
N PHE A 70 -6.85 1.02 -10.63
CA PHE A 70 -5.87 1.97 -10.09
C PHE A 70 -6.55 2.96 -9.16
N LYS A 71 -7.78 3.39 -9.47
CA LYS A 71 -8.59 4.19 -8.55
C LYS A 71 -8.86 3.44 -7.24
N ALA A 72 -9.26 2.17 -7.33
CA ALA A 72 -9.48 1.33 -6.15
C ALA A 72 -8.22 1.18 -5.29
N LYS A 73 -7.07 0.88 -5.92
CA LYS A 73 -5.75 0.81 -5.26
C LYS A 73 -5.36 2.12 -4.60
N TYR A 74 -5.54 3.23 -5.29
CA TYR A 74 -5.23 4.56 -4.77
C TYR A 74 -5.96 4.80 -3.46
N ILE A 75 -7.26 4.50 -3.43
CA ILE A 75 -8.06 4.69 -2.23
C ILE A 75 -7.62 3.74 -1.11
N LEU A 76 -7.38 2.46 -1.43
CA LEU A 76 -6.91 1.48 -0.46
C LEU A 76 -5.57 1.89 0.18
N TYR A 77 -4.60 2.33 -0.63
CA TYR A 77 -3.29 2.79 -0.16
C TYR A 77 -3.40 4.11 0.61
N GLY A 78 -4.27 5.02 0.19
CA GLY A 78 -4.59 6.26 0.90
C GLY A 78 -5.25 6.03 2.26
N ASN A 79 -5.96 4.90 2.41
CA ASN A 79 -6.61 4.54 3.67
C ASN A 79 -5.67 3.93 4.71
N ARG A 80 -4.36 3.81 4.45
CA ARG A 80 -3.40 3.18 5.38
C ARG A 80 -3.43 3.78 6.79
N THR A 81 -3.60 5.09 6.90
CA THR A 81 -3.69 5.82 8.18
C THR A 81 -5.13 6.08 8.64
N LYS A 82 -6.12 5.51 7.94
CA LYS A 82 -7.56 5.68 8.19
C LYS A 82 -7.98 7.16 8.24
N PRO A 83 -7.61 7.99 7.25
CA PRO A 83 -8.00 9.39 7.26
C PRO A 83 -9.51 9.51 7.01
N GLY A 84 -10.14 10.61 7.48
CA GLY A 84 -11.55 10.91 7.17
C GLY A 84 -11.76 11.48 5.77
N LYS A 85 -10.68 11.94 5.11
CA LYS A 85 -10.71 12.54 3.79
C LYS A 85 -9.49 12.11 2.98
N LEU A 86 -9.67 11.96 1.67
CA LEU A 86 -8.59 11.65 0.74
C LEU A 86 -8.74 12.54 -0.51
N ASN A 87 -7.65 13.18 -0.91
CA ASN A 87 -7.59 13.90 -2.18
C ASN A 87 -7.16 12.92 -3.27
N ILE A 88 -7.89 12.88 -4.38
CA ILE A 88 -7.59 12.02 -5.52
C ILE A 88 -7.52 12.85 -6.81
N PRO A 89 -6.50 12.66 -7.66
CA PRO A 89 -6.40 13.36 -8.93
C PRO A 89 -7.62 13.14 -9.82
N LEU A 90 -8.04 14.18 -10.53
CA LEU A 90 -9.18 14.11 -11.46
C LEU A 90 -8.89 13.33 -12.76
N ARG A 91 -7.61 13.11 -13.08
CA ARG A 91 -7.19 12.39 -14.30
C ARG A 91 -6.62 11.02 -13.94
N ASP A 92 -7.16 9.99 -14.59
CA ASP A 92 -6.77 8.59 -14.38
C ASP A 92 -5.28 8.35 -14.60
N LEU A 93 -4.66 9.05 -15.56
CA LEU A 93 -3.22 8.98 -15.79
C LEU A 93 -2.42 9.32 -14.51
N HIS A 94 -2.84 10.34 -13.76
CA HIS A 94 -2.15 10.73 -12.53
C HIS A 94 -2.40 9.76 -11.38
N ILE A 95 -3.61 9.17 -11.30
CA ILE A 95 -3.91 8.08 -10.37
C ILE A 95 -2.97 6.90 -10.65
N TYR A 96 -2.90 6.45 -11.91
CA TYR A 96 -2.03 5.39 -12.36
C TYR A 96 -0.55 5.65 -12.02
N GLU A 97 -0.04 6.83 -12.36
CA GLU A 97 1.36 7.19 -12.08
C GLU A 97 1.68 7.20 -10.59
N THR A 98 0.79 7.76 -9.77
CA THR A 98 0.94 7.80 -8.31
C THR A 98 0.95 6.38 -7.73
N VAL A 99 0.02 5.52 -8.14
CA VAL A 99 -0.02 4.11 -7.70
C VAL A 99 1.23 3.37 -8.14
N ARG A 100 1.62 3.48 -9.42
CA ARG A 100 2.82 2.83 -9.97
C ARG A 100 4.08 3.25 -9.22
N ASP A 101 4.25 4.53 -8.96
CA ASP A 101 5.44 5.07 -8.29
C ASP A 101 5.51 4.63 -6.81
N TYR A 102 4.35 4.51 -6.14
CA TYR A 102 4.25 3.95 -4.79
C TYR A 102 4.58 2.45 -4.76
N GLU A 103 4.01 1.65 -5.66
CA GLU A 103 4.30 0.23 -5.74
C GLU A 103 5.78 -0.02 -6.06
N LYS A 104 6.39 0.80 -6.92
CA LYS A 104 7.83 0.76 -7.19
C LYS A 104 8.66 1.06 -5.92
N HIS A 105 8.21 1.98 -5.08
CA HIS A 105 8.84 2.27 -3.79
C HIS A 105 8.75 1.06 -2.85
N LEU A 106 7.58 0.43 -2.73
CA LEU A 106 7.41 -0.80 -1.94
C LEU A 106 8.27 -1.97 -2.46
N ASP A 107 8.32 -2.14 -3.79
CA ASP A 107 9.13 -3.16 -4.45
C ASP A 107 10.63 -2.97 -4.21
N SER A 108 11.08 -1.72 -4.04
CA SER A 108 12.47 -1.43 -3.71
C SER A 108 12.86 -1.98 -2.33
N PHE A 109 11.97 -1.87 -1.34
CA PHE A 109 12.18 -2.47 -0.02
C PHE A 109 12.20 -4.00 -0.11
N LEU A 110 11.26 -4.61 -0.84
CA LEU A 110 11.23 -6.06 -1.01
C LEU A 110 12.52 -6.59 -1.66
N LYS A 111 13.00 -5.94 -2.73
CA LYS A 111 14.23 -6.34 -3.41
C LYS A 111 15.46 -6.18 -2.51
N ALA A 112 15.58 -5.07 -1.80
CA ALA A 112 16.69 -4.82 -0.91
C ALA A 112 16.70 -5.81 0.27
N MET A 113 15.53 -6.07 0.86
CA MET A 113 15.36 -7.03 1.94
C MET A 113 15.63 -8.47 1.47
N GLU A 114 15.19 -8.85 0.27
CA GLU A 114 15.47 -10.18 -0.28
C GLU A 114 16.98 -10.40 -0.47
N LYS A 115 17.67 -9.39 -1.00
CA LYS A 115 19.12 -9.43 -1.20
C LYS A 115 19.85 -9.63 0.12
N GLU A 116 19.51 -8.85 1.14
CA GLU A 116 20.13 -8.93 2.47
C GLU A 116 19.77 -10.23 3.21
N PHE A 117 18.53 -10.71 3.04
CA PHE A 117 18.08 -11.98 3.61
C PHE A 117 18.88 -13.16 3.04
N LYS A 118 19.10 -13.22 1.72
CA LYS A 118 19.89 -14.27 1.08
C LYS A 118 21.36 -14.26 1.52
N GLN A 119 21.89 -13.08 1.85
CA GLN A 119 23.25 -12.96 2.39
C GLN A 119 23.34 -13.45 3.84
N THR A 120 22.34 -13.16 4.66
CA THR A 120 22.33 -13.55 6.07
C THR A 120 21.94 -15.02 6.28
N PHE A 121 20.94 -15.50 5.53
CA PHE A 121 20.34 -16.83 5.67
C PHE A 121 20.37 -17.59 4.35
N PRO A 122 21.55 -17.93 3.80
CA PRO A 122 21.70 -18.51 2.46
C PRO A 122 20.93 -19.81 2.24
N ASN A 123 20.68 -20.58 3.30
CA ASN A 123 19.97 -21.86 3.25
C ASN A 123 18.49 -21.75 3.66
N SER A 124 18.00 -20.58 4.08
CA SER A 124 16.61 -20.40 4.51
C SER A 124 15.68 -20.11 3.34
N LYS A 125 14.54 -20.81 3.31
CA LYS A 125 13.41 -20.50 2.41
C LYS A 125 12.39 -19.54 3.06
N GLY A 126 12.74 -18.96 4.22
CA GLY A 126 11.85 -18.18 5.08
C GLY A 126 11.51 -16.78 4.59
N PHE A 127 12.15 -16.28 3.52
CA PHE A 127 11.98 -14.89 3.08
C PHE A 127 10.52 -14.48 2.88
N LYS A 128 9.70 -15.31 2.21
CA LYS A 128 8.28 -15.02 1.98
C LYS A 128 7.51 -14.78 3.28
N ARG A 129 7.78 -15.57 4.32
CA ARG A 129 7.14 -15.42 5.63
C ARG A 129 7.58 -14.11 6.29
N ILE A 130 8.88 -13.83 6.25
CA ILE A 130 9.47 -12.64 6.87
C ILE A 130 9.01 -11.36 6.17
N SER A 131 8.95 -11.34 4.84
CA SER A 131 8.49 -10.15 4.10
C SER A 131 7.03 -9.83 4.40
N ILE A 132 6.16 -10.83 4.47
CA ILE A 132 4.76 -10.67 4.88
C ILE A 132 4.67 -10.14 6.31
N GLN A 133 5.45 -10.72 7.24
CA GLN A 133 5.46 -10.25 8.64
C GLN A 133 5.87 -8.78 8.74
N VAL A 134 6.92 -8.36 8.03
CA VAL A 134 7.40 -6.98 8.03
C VAL A 134 6.35 -6.03 7.47
N PHE A 135 5.76 -6.35 6.31
CA PHE A 135 4.76 -5.50 5.65
C PHE A 135 3.47 -5.39 6.47
N ASN A 136 2.97 -6.51 7.03
CA ASN A 136 1.80 -6.51 7.90
C ASN A 136 2.03 -5.67 9.16
N SER A 137 3.24 -5.71 9.74
CA SER A 137 3.59 -4.89 10.92
C SER A 137 3.59 -3.38 10.64
N LEU A 138 3.58 -3.00 9.36
CA LEU A 138 3.58 -1.61 8.89
C LEU A 138 2.26 -1.22 8.20
N ASN A 139 1.25 -2.11 8.23
CA ASN A 139 0.00 -1.97 7.49
C ASN A 139 0.22 -1.68 5.99
N LEU A 140 1.27 -2.26 5.42
CA LEU A 140 1.58 -2.14 4.00
C LEU A 140 0.89 -3.28 3.23
N THR A 141 -0.01 -2.90 2.35
CA THR A 141 -0.64 -3.82 1.40
C THR A 141 0.01 -3.65 0.03
N ARG A 142 0.22 -4.77 -0.67
CA ARG A 142 0.62 -4.82 -2.07
C ARG A 142 -0.35 -5.77 -2.76
N GLN A 143 -1.37 -5.22 -3.41
CA GLN A 143 -2.40 -5.98 -4.13
C GLN A 143 -2.28 -5.80 -5.64
#